data_AF-A0A6J5XPV8-F1
#
_entry.id   AF-A0A6J5XPV8-F1
#
_cell.length_a   1.000
_cell.length_b   1.000
_cell.length_c   1.000
_cell.angle_alpha   90.00
_cell.angle_beta   90.00
_cell.angle_gamma   90.00
#
_symmetry.space_group_name_H-M   'P 1'
#
loop_
_entity.id
_entity.type
_entity.pdbx_description
1 polymer ?
#
loop_
_entity_poly.entity_id
_entity_poly.type
_entity_poly.pdbx_seq_one_letter_code
_entity_poly.pdbx_strand_id
1 'polypeptide(L)'
;MANKLINQMGLPKSIANVFAARNITTAKATFYSNLKQIYEALSLTEFELMEVLDVSLADVTSAIARISEITCPPYQTALTLMEQRVQKEHMGGHLPTRLKGLDNALCGGIPFGVLTELVGPAGIGKTQLCLKLALLASLPTAYGG
;
A
#
# COMPACT_ATOMS: atom_id res chain seq x y z
N MET A 1 -6.69 9.54 -6.60
CA MET A 1 -6.65 10.95 -6.14
C MET A 1 -5.61 11.16 -5.02
N ALA A 2 -4.44 10.49 -5.03
CA ALA A 2 -3.56 10.52 -3.84
C ALA A 2 -2.04 10.41 -4.11
N ASN A 3 -1.54 11.01 -5.20
CA ASN A 3 -0.09 11.14 -5.44
C ASN A 3 0.31 12.63 -5.47
N LYS A 4 -0.26 13.47 -4.58
CA LYS A 4 0.24 14.83 -4.42
C LYS A 4 1.56 14.77 -3.67
N LEU A 5 2.54 15.53 -4.14
CA LEU A 5 3.81 15.69 -3.46
C LEU A 5 3.63 16.56 -2.21
N ILE A 6 4.38 16.30 -1.15
CA ILE A 6 4.30 17.04 0.11
C ILE A 6 4.57 18.54 -0.09
N ASN A 7 5.45 18.89 -1.05
CA ASN A 7 5.73 20.28 -1.42
C ASN A 7 4.53 21.03 -2.05
N GLN A 8 3.50 20.33 -2.50
CA GLN A 8 2.27 20.88 -3.07
C GLN A 8 1.11 20.92 -2.06
N MET A 9 1.35 20.52 -0.80
CA MET A 9 0.32 20.45 0.24
C MET A 9 0.18 21.73 1.07
N GLY A 10 0.81 22.84 0.64
CA GLY A 10 0.69 24.12 1.32
C GLY A 10 1.32 24.14 2.71
N LEU A 11 2.30 23.27 2.96
CA LEU A 11 3.14 23.31 4.15
C LEU A 11 4.13 24.49 4.07
N PRO A 12 4.59 25.03 5.22
CA PRO A 12 5.71 25.96 5.24
C PRO A 12 6.92 25.39 4.48
N LYS A 13 7.59 26.23 3.67
CA LYS A 13 8.73 25.78 2.85
C LYS A 13 9.85 25.15 3.69
N SER A 14 10.06 25.63 4.91
CA SER A 14 11.00 25.03 5.87
C SER A 14 10.67 23.56 6.14
N ILE A 15 9.42 23.28 6.52
CA ILE A 15 8.95 21.93 6.84
C ILE A 15 8.95 21.06 5.57
N ALA A 16 8.40 21.54 4.45
CA ALA A 16 8.36 20.78 3.21
C ALA A 16 9.76 20.36 2.72
N ASN A 17 10.76 21.22 2.89
CA ASN A 17 12.15 20.92 2.54
C ASN A 17 12.76 19.84 3.45
N VAL A 18 12.40 19.81 4.74
CA VAL A 18 12.86 18.79 5.69
C VAL A 18 12.27 17.42 5.33
N PHE A 19 10.97 17.38 5.02
CA PHE A 19 10.32 16.16 4.51
C PHE A 19 11.01 15.64 3.23
N ALA A 20 11.26 16.51 2.26
CA ALA A 20 11.95 16.16 1.02
C ALA A 20 13.39 15.67 1.26
N ALA A 21 14.14 16.33 2.15
CA ALA A 21 15.50 15.96 2.51
C ALA A 21 15.59 14.56 3.15
N ARG A 22 14.54 14.13 3.84
CA ARG A 22 14.42 12.80 4.47
C ARG A 22 13.75 11.75 3.57
N ASN A 23 13.60 12.03 2.26
CA ASN A 23 12.91 11.17 1.27
C ASN A 23 11.42 10.91 1.56
N ILE A 24 10.78 11.71 2.41
CA ILE A 24 9.33 11.68 2.61
C ILE A 24 8.70 12.61 1.57
N THR A 25 8.29 12.04 0.44
CA THR A 25 7.87 12.83 -0.74
C THR A 25 6.37 12.78 -1.01
N THR A 26 5.69 11.72 -0.56
CA THR A 26 4.26 11.50 -0.72
C THR A 26 3.59 11.32 0.63
N ALA A 27 2.30 11.69 0.69
CA ALA A 27 1.52 11.53 1.91
C ALA A 27 0.84 10.16 2.05
N LYS A 28 0.68 9.42 0.95
CA LYS A 28 0.07 8.09 0.93
C LYS A 28 0.88 7.15 0.06
N ALA A 29 0.91 5.87 0.45
CA ALA A 29 1.43 4.75 -0.32
C ALA A 29 1.05 4.83 -1.81
N THR A 30 2.04 5.06 -2.67
CA THR A 30 1.94 4.70 -4.08
C THR A 30 2.50 3.30 -4.21
N PHE A 31 1.62 2.32 -4.40
CA PHE A 31 2.01 0.91 -4.53
C PHE A 31 2.74 0.69 -5.86
N TYR A 32 4.06 0.90 -5.94
CA TYR A 32 4.87 0.48 -7.09
C TYR A 32 6.32 0.13 -6.73
N SER A 33 6.57 -1.19 -6.80
CA SER A 33 7.49 -1.85 -7.75
C SER A 33 8.94 -1.45 -7.91
N ASN A 34 9.52 -0.47 -7.20
CA ASN A 34 10.97 -0.32 -7.19
C ASN A 34 11.51 0.21 -5.86
N LEU A 35 12.34 -0.63 -5.24
CA LEU A 35 13.06 -0.45 -3.99
C LEU A 35 13.74 0.93 -3.90
N LYS A 36 13.06 1.88 -3.27
CA LYS A 36 13.66 2.98 -2.54
C LYS A 36 12.80 3.13 -1.29
N GLN A 37 13.39 3.11 -0.10
CA GLN A 37 12.65 3.27 1.15
C GLN A 37 11.92 4.62 1.13
N ILE A 38 10.62 4.58 0.85
CA ILE A 38 9.72 5.73 0.94
C ILE A 38 9.05 5.59 2.31
N TYR A 39 9.46 6.44 3.24
CA TYR A 39 8.69 6.65 4.46
C TYR A 39 7.45 7.47 4.08
N GLU A 40 6.27 7.01 4.47
CA GLU A 40 5.00 7.68 4.18
C GLU A 40 4.63 8.56 5.37
N ALA A 41 4.37 9.84 5.13
CA ALA A 41 4.13 10.80 6.22
C ALA A 41 3.00 10.37 7.17
N LEU A 42 1.95 9.70 6.66
CA LEU A 42 0.81 9.26 7.47
C LEU A 42 0.95 7.84 8.02
N SER A 43 2.02 7.12 7.67
CA SER A 43 2.27 5.74 8.14
C SER A 43 3.25 5.70 9.30
N LEU A 44 3.88 6.84 9.62
CA LEU A 44 4.68 7.06 10.81
C LEU A 44 3.86 7.75 11.89
N THR A 45 4.19 7.45 13.13
CA THR A 45 3.67 8.20 14.29
C THR A 45 4.27 9.60 14.34
N GLU A 46 3.61 10.52 15.06
CA GLU A 46 4.10 11.89 15.22
C GLU A 46 5.48 11.95 15.89
N PHE A 47 5.79 11.01 16.80
CA PHE A 47 7.09 10.95 17.46
C PHE A 47 8.20 10.44 16.53
N GLU A 48 7.92 9.42 15.72
CA GLU A 48 8.87 8.94 14.71
C GLU A 48 9.17 10.04 13.68
N LEU A 49 8.15 10.81 13.28
CA LEU A 49 8.35 11.96 12.41
C LEU A 49 9.15 13.07 13.08
N MET A 50 8.90 13.35 14.35
CA MET A 50 9.66 14.34 15.12
C MET A 50 11.15 13.98 15.13
N GLU A 51 11.48 12.70 15.39
CA GLU A 51 12.86 12.19 15.39
C GLU A 51 13.48 12.18 13.99
N VAL A 52 12.75 11.70 12.98
CA VAL A 52 13.25 11.58 11.61
C VAL A 52 13.43 12.94 10.96
N LEU A 53 12.54 13.89 11.23
CA LEU A 53 12.57 15.23 10.62
C LEU A 53 13.43 16.20 11.44
N ASP A 54 13.70 15.92 12.72
CA ASP A 54 14.41 16.81 13.64
C ASP A 54 13.71 18.18 13.74
N VAL A 55 12.40 18.14 13.99
CA VAL A 55 11.52 19.32 14.15
C VAL A 55 10.68 19.17 15.41
N SER A 56 10.05 20.27 15.87
CA SER A 56 9.22 20.21 17.08
C SER A 56 7.97 19.37 16.86
N LEU A 57 7.44 18.75 17.93
CA LEU A 57 6.17 18.01 17.87
C LEU A 57 5.03 18.90 17.37
N ALA A 58 5.01 20.18 17.75
CA ALA A 58 4.00 21.14 17.27
C ALA A 58 4.03 21.32 15.74
N ASP A 59 5.23 21.40 15.15
CA ASP A 59 5.40 21.48 13.70
C ASP A 59 4.95 20.19 13.01
N VAL A 60 5.24 19.02 13.61
CA VAL A 60 4.77 17.72 13.10
C VAL A 60 3.25 17.64 13.13
N THR A 61 2.61 17.91 14.27
CA THR A 61 1.16 17.84 14.41
C THR A 61 0.46 18.80 13.45
N SER A 62 0.98 20.03 13.29
CA SER A 62 0.47 20.99 12.31
C SER A 62 0.62 20.48 10.87
N ALA A 63 1.77 19.90 10.53
CA ALA A 63 2.02 19.34 9.22
C ALA A 63 1.09 18.15 8.93
N ILE A 64 0.92 17.23 9.88
CA ILE A 64 0.05 16.05 9.75
C ILE A 64 -1.41 16.45 9.63
N ALA A 65 -1.89 17.43 10.40
CA ALA A 65 -3.24 17.95 10.25
C ALA A 65 -3.49 18.49 8.83
N ARG A 66 -2.54 19.26 8.30
CA ARG A 66 -2.65 19.83 6.95
C ARG A 66 -2.57 18.77 5.84
N ILE A 67 -1.64 17.84 5.97
CA ILE A 67 -1.51 16.70 5.05
C ILE A 67 -2.80 15.87 5.06
N SER A 68 -3.35 15.60 6.24
CA SER A 68 -4.60 14.83 6.42
C SER A 68 -5.79 15.53 5.75
N GLU A 69 -5.94 16.84 5.93
CA GLU A 69 -7.02 17.61 5.31
C GLU A 69 -7.01 17.50 3.77
N ILE A 70 -5.83 17.54 3.16
CA ILE A 70 -5.68 17.50 1.69
C ILE A 70 -5.82 16.08 1.13
N THR A 71 -5.45 15.07 1.92
CA THR A 71 -5.41 13.66 1.50
C THR A 71 -6.65 12.88 1.87
N CYS A 72 -7.48 13.41 2.77
CA CYS A 72 -8.70 12.77 3.21
C CYS A 72 -9.59 12.47 1.98
N PRO A 73 -9.89 11.19 1.71
CA PRO A 73 -10.82 10.86 0.64
C PRO A 73 -12.23 11.34 1.01
N PRO A 74 -13.08 11.67 0.02
CA PRO A 74 -14.47 11.98 0.31
C PRO A 74 -15.14 10.79 0.99
N TYR A 75 -16.12 11.09 1.86
CA TYR A 75 -16.95 10.06 2.48
C TYR A 75 -17.63 9.24 1.38
N GLN A 76 -17.66 7.93 1.56
CA GLN A 76 -18.19 6.98 0.58
C GLN A 76 -18.95 5.90 1.33
N THR A 77 -19.99 5.36 0.69
CA THR A 77 -20.76 4.26 1.27
C THR A 77 -20.01 2.95 1.06
N ALA A 78 -20.34 1.93 1.86
CA ALA A 78 -19.77 0.59 1.66
C ALA A 78 -20.08 0.06 0.24
N LEU A 79 -21.27 0.36 -0.30
CA LEU A 79 -21.68 -0.04 -1.65
C LEU A 79 -20.77 0.57 -2.72
N THR A 80 -20.51 1.88 -2.67
CA THR A 80 -19.66 2.52 -3.67
C THR A 80 -18.21 2.01 -3.58
N LEU A 81 -17.73 1.70 -2.38
CA LEU A 81 -16.41 1.07 -2.21
C LEU A 81 -16.37 -0.34 -2.82
N MET A 82 -17.42 -1.15 -2.64
CA MET A 82 -17.51 -2.48 -3.24
C MET A 82 -17.56 -2.43 -4.77
N GLU A 83 -18.39 -1.56 -5.35
CA GLU A 83 -18.48 -1.39 -6.80
C GLU A 83 -17.14 -0.94 -7.39
N GLN A 84 -16.45 -0.02 -6.71
CA GLN A 84 -15.12 0.42 -7.15
C GLN A 84 -14.08 -0.69 -7.14
N ARG A 85 -14.12 -1.59 -6.14
CA ARG A 85 -13.21 -2.76 -6.12
C ARG A 85 -13.43 -3.65 -7.33
N VAL A 86 -14.69 -4.01 -7.61
CA VAL A 86 -15.06 -4.84 -8.77
C VAL A 86 -14.58 -4.23 -10.09
N GLN A 87 -14.65 -2.91 -10.24
CA GLN A 87 -14.28 -2.22 -11.48
C GLN A 87 -12.78 -1.96 -11.62
N LYS A 88 -12.07 -1.70 -10.52
CA LYS A 88 -10.66 -1.24 -10.55
C LYS A 88 -9.65 -2.36 -10.31
N GLU A 89 -10.03 -3.41 -9.59
CA GLU A 89 -9.10 -4.47 -9.21
C GLU A 89 -8.93 -5.46 -10.37
N HIS A 90 -7.69 -5.60 -10.83
CA HIS A 90 -7.34 -6.68 -11.74
C HIS A 90 -7.62 -8.02 -11.09
N MET A 91 -8.15 -8.96 -11.88
CA MET A 91 -8.48 -10.32 -11.44
C MET A 91 -9.42 -10.37 -10.21
N GLY A 92 -10.23 -9.33 -10.00
CA GLY A 92 -11.15 -9.23 -8.86
C GLY A 92 -10.43 -9.14 -7.51
N GLY A 93 -9.19 -8.65 -7.50
CA GLY A 93 -8.42 -8.45 -6.26
C GLY A 93 -7.68 -9.70 -5.76
N HIS A 94 -7.48 -10.70 -6.62
CA HIS A 94 -6.86 -11.98 -6.24
C HIS A 94 -5.80 -12.42 -7.26
N LEU A 95 -4.77 -13.12 -6.79
CA LEU A 95 -3.84 -13.89 -7.61
C LEU A 95 -4.29 -15.36 -7.70
N PRO A 96 -4.80 -15.85 -8.84
CA PRO A 96 -5.23 -17.25 -8.95
C PRO A 96 -4.06 -18.21 -8.79
N THR A 97 -4.22 -19.22 -7.93
CA THR A 97 -3.19 -20.23 -7.67
C THR A 97 -3.09 -21.29 -8.77
N ARG A 98 -4.04 -21.28 -9.71
CA ARG A 98 -4.21 -22.30 -10.77
C ARG A 98 -4.40 -23.70 -10.17
N LEU A 99 -5.00 -23.78 -8.99
CA LEU A 99 -5.42 -25.00 -8.32
C LEU A 99 -6.91 -24.85 -8.04
N LYS A 100 -7.76 -25.40 -8.91
CA LYS A 100 -9.22 -25.15 -8.89
C LYS A 100 -9.85 -25.30 -7.50
N GLY A 101 -9.49 -26.35 -6.75
CA GLY A 101 -10.02 -26.56 -5.40
C GLY A 101 -9.62 -25.47 -4.41
N LEU A 102 -8.38 -24.99 -4.49
CA LEU A 102 -7.87 -23.92 -3.64
C LEU A 102 -8.42 -22.56 -4.06
N ASP A 103 -8.47 -22.27 -5.36
CA ASP A 103 -9.03 -21.02 -5.88
C ASP A 103 -10.51 -20.89 -5.52
N ASN A 104 -11.28 -21.99 -5.58
CA ASN A 104 -12.67 -21.99 -5.13
C ASN A 104 -12.80 -21.76 -3.62
N ALA A 105 -11.92 -22.39 -2.82
CA ALA A 105 -11.91 -22.21 -1.37
C ALA A 105 -11.52 -20.78 -0.94
N LEU A 106 -10.72 -20.11 -1.76
CA LEU A 106 -10.27 -18.73 -1.53
C LEU A 106 -11.01 -17.69 -2.38
N CYS A 107 -12.17 -18.06 -2.96
CA CYS A 107 -13.02 -17.16 -3.75
C CYS A 107 -12.32 -16.45 -4.93
N GLY A 108 -11.31 -17.07 -5.54
CA GLY A 108 -10.60 -16.57 -6.72
C GLY A 108 -9.08 -16.71 -6.67
N GLY A 109 -8.50 -16.96 -5.50
CA GLY A 109 -7.06 -17.13 -5.32
C GLY A 109 -6.54 -16.42 -4.08
N ILE A 110 -5.25 -16.05 -4.07
CA ILE A 110 -4.66 -15.31 -2.95
C ILE A 110 -5.12 -13.83 -3.00
N PRO A 111 -5.83 -13.32 -1.98
CA PRO A 111 -6.32 -11.93 -1.97
C PRO A 111 -5.19 -10.89 -1.88
N PHE A 112 -5.35 -9.77 -2.57
CA PHE A 112 -4.44 -8.62 -2.52
C PHE A 112 -4.67 -7.76 -1.27
N GLY A 113 -3.61 -7.06 -0.85
CA GLY A 113 -3.70 -6.09 0.25
C GLY A 113 -3.88 -6.70 1.65
N VAL A 114 -3.73 -8.02 1.78
CA VAL A 114 -3.81 -8.74 3.05
C VAL A 114 -2.62 -9.69 3.22
N LEU A 115 -2.29 -10.03 4.46
CA LEU A 115 -1.28 -11.04 4.77
C LEU A 115 -1.92 -12.45 4.73
N THR A 116 -1.40 -13.33 3.87
CA THR A 116 -1.82 -14.73 3.80
C THR A 116 -0.74 -15.64 4.37
N GLU A 117 -1.09 -16.44 5.38
CA GLU A 117 -0.15 -17.36 6.04
C GLU A 117 -0.32 -18.80 5.49
N LEU A 118 0.79 -19.43 5.10
CA LEU A 118 0.82 -20.81 4.62
C LEU A 118 1.49 -21.73 5.65
N VAL A 119 0.69 -22.55 6.34
CA VAL A 119 1.14 -23.45 7.41
C VAL A 119 0.95 -24.92 7.06
N GLY A 120 1.75 -25.79 7.70
CA GLY A 120 1.63 -27.24 7.56
C GLY A 120 2.93 -28.01 7.84
N PRO A 121 2.91 -29.35 7.89
CA PRO A 121 4.08 -30.18 8.16
C PRO A 121 5.23 -30.01 7.15
N ALA A 122 6.44 -30.43 7.53
CA ALA A 122 7.56 -30.51 6.59
C ALA A 122 7.22 -31.44 5.41
N GLY A 123 7.69 -31.10 4.21
CA GLY A 123 7.46 -31.92 3.01
C GLY A 123 6.07 -31.80 2.34
N ILE A 124 5.09 -31.09 2.94
CA ILE A 124 3.73 -30.96 2.37
C ILE A 124 3.64 -30.05 1.13
N GLY A 125 4.77 -29.47 0.69
CA GLY A 125 4.83 -28.65 -0.54
C GLY A 125 4.68 -27.14 -0.35
N LYS A 126 4.81 -26.59 0.87
CA LYS A 126 4.71 -25.14 1.12
C LYS A 126 5.64 -24.31 0.23
N THR A 127 6.93 -24.67 0.19
CA THR A 127 7.93 -24.00 -0.66
C THR A 127 7.60 -24.12 -2.15
N GLN A 128 7.07 -25.27 -2.59
CA GLN A 128 6.66 -25.48 -3.98
C GLN A 128 5.49 -24.56 -4.36
N LEU A 129 4.52 -24.38 -3.45
CA LEU A 129 3.43 -23.43 -3.65
C LEU A 129 3.96 -21.98 -3.74
N CYS A 130 4.87 -21.57 -2.85
CA CYS A 130 5.50 -20.24 -2.91
C CYS A 130 6.22 -19.99 -4.25
N LEU A 131 7.01 -20.95 -4.74
CA LEU A 131 7.70 -20.85 -6.03
C LEU A 131 6.71 -20.73 -7.20
N LYS A 132 5.62 -21.51 -7.17
CA LYS A 132 4.56 -21.40 -8.17
C LYS A 132 3.91 -20.02 -8.15
N LEU A 133 3.57 -19.49 -6.98
CA LEU A 133 2.99 -18.16 -6.83
C LEU A 133 3.92 -17.06 -7.32
N ALA A 134 5.23 -17.16 -7.05
CA ALA A 134 6.23 -16.23 -7.56
C ALA A 134 6.30 -16.22 -9.10
N LEU A 135 6.23 -17.39 -9.73
CA LEU A 135 6.14 -17.50 -11.18
C LEU A 135 4.85 -16.85 -11.69
N LEU A 136 3.69 -17.21 -11.12
CA LEU A 136 2.39 -16.69 -11.55
C LEU A 136 2.32 -15.17 -11.46
N ALA A 137 2.79 -14.57 -10.36
CA ALA A 137 2.83 -13.13 -10.16
C ALA A 137 3.79 -12.39 -11.11
N SER A 138 4.70 -13.11 -11.78
CA SER A 138 5.63 -12.54 -12.77
C SER A 138 5.13 -12.66 -14.21
N LEU A 139 4.05 -13.39 -14.45
CA LEU A 139 3.49 -13.55 -15.78
C LEU A 139 2.76 -12.28 -16.23
N PRO A 140 2.68 -12.02 -17.54
CA PRO A 140 1.79 -10.99 -18.05
C PRO A 140 0.32 -11.30 -17.70
N THR A 141 -0.50 -10.26 -17.59
CA THR A 141 -1.95 -10.37 -17.29
C THR A 141 -2.71 -11.27 -18.26
N ALA A 142 -2.29 -11.32 -19.53
CA ALA A 142 -2.85 -12.23 -20.54
C ALA A 142 -2.69 -13.72 -20.18
N TYR A 143 -1.70 -14.06 -19.36
CA TYR A 143 -1.43 -15.41 -18.86
C TYR A 143 -1.83 -15.60 -17.38
N GLY A 144 -2.48 -14.58 -16.80
CA GLY A 144 -3.02 -14.56 -15.43
C GLY A 144 -1.99 -14.32 -14.33
N GLY A 145 -0.98 -13.50 -14.61
CA GLY A 145 -0.23 -12.77 -13.58
C GLY A 145 -0.77 -11.36 -13.36
#